data_AF-A0A7D4CW67-F1
#
_entry.id   AF-A0A7D4CW67-F1
#
_cell.length_a   1.000
_cell.length_b   1.000
_cell.length_c   1.000
_cell.angle_alpha   90.00
_cell.angle_beta   90.00
_cell.angle_gamma   90.00
#
_symmetry.space_group_name_H-M   'P 1'
#
loop_
_entity.id
_entity.type
_entity.pdbx_description
1 polymer ?
#
loop_
_entity_poly.entity_id
_entity_poly.type
_entity_poly.pdbx_seq_one_letter_code
_entity_poly.pdbx_strand_id
1 'polypeptide(L)' 'MEVVVCQTCDEVITYMEGDKTGVLYGQCPGCDKARCSEEN' A
#
# COMPACT_ATOMS: atom_id res chain seq x y z
N MET A 1 7.85 -11.66 -8.54
CA MET A 1 6.59 -10.88 -8.48
C MET A 1 6.40 -10.40 -7.06
N GLU A 2 6.39 -9.09 -6.89
CA GLU A 2 6.17 -8.46 -5.59
C GLU A 2 4.75 -7.89 -5.56
N VAL A 3 4.06 -8.06 -4.43
CA VAL A 3 2.74 -7.49 -4.22
C VAL A 3 2.81 -6.42 -3.14
N VAL A 4 2.23 -5.26 -3.39
CA VAL A 4 2.15 -4.18 -2.42
C VAL A 4 0.76 -4.22 -1.79
N VAL A 5 0.70 -4.39 -0.47
CA VAL A 5 -0.54 -4.50 0.32
C VAL A 5 -0.65 -3.34 1.30
N CYS A 6 -1.85 -2.83 1.52
CA CYS A 6 -2.11 -1.78 2.48
C CYS A 6 -1.99 -2.31 3.91
N GLN A 7 -1.11 -1.72 4.71
CA GLN A 7 -0.93 -2.08 6.12
C GLN A 7 -2.12 -1.74 7.04
N THR A 8 -3.14 -1.04 6.52
CA THR A 8 -4.30 -0.56 7.30
C THR A 8 -5.56 -1.36 7.02
N CYS A 9 -5.88 -1.60 5.75
CA CYS A 9 -7.11 -2.30 5.33
C CYS A 9 -6.84 -3.66 4.67
N ASP A 10 -5.57 -4.09 4.60
CA ASP A 10 -5.12 -5.33 3.95
C ASP A 10 -5.46 -5.41 2.44
N GLU A 11 -5.79 -4.28 1.83
CA GLU A 11 -6.13 -4.21 0.41
C GLU A 11 -4.88 -4.24 -0.48
N VAL A 12 -4.94 -5.00 -1.58
CA VAL A 12 -3.83 -5.03 -2.55
C VAL A 12 -3.81 -3.72 -3.34
N ILE A 13 -2.70 -2.99 -3.23
CA ILE A 13 -2.48 -1.70 -3.87
C ILE A 13 -2.01 -1.90 -5.32
N THR A 14 -0.97 -2.69 -5.52
CA THR A 14 -0.41 -2.95 -6.84
C THR A 14 0.44 -4.22 -6.86
N TYR A 15 0.72 -4.71 -8.07
CA TYR A 15 1.68 -5.77 -8.34
C TYR A 15 2.88 -5.18 -9.07
N MET A 16 4.08 -5.55 -8.64
CA MET A 16 5.34 -5.14 -9.23
C MET A 16 6.05 -6.36 -9.82
N GLU A 17 6.51 -6.21 -11.04
CA GLU A 17 7.34 -7.23 -11.68
C GLU A 17 8.75 -7.14 -11.12
N GLY A 18 9.18 -8.20 -10.45
CA GLY A 18 10.48 -8.31 -9.82
C GLY A 18 10.98 -9.75 -9.84
N ASP A 19 12.30 -9.92 -9.84
CA ASP A 19 13.00 -11.22 -9.87
C ASP A 19 12.70 -12.10 -8.65
N LYS A 20 12.25 -11.50 -7.54
CA LYS A 20 11.92 -12.19 -6.30
C LYS A 20 10.41 -12.15 -6.03
N THR A 21 9.93 -13.15 -5.31
CA THR A 21 8.54 -13.17 -4.82
C THR A 21 8.51 -12.63 -3.40
N GLY A 22 7.70 -11.60 -3.16
CA GLY A 22 7.66 -10.91 -1.88
C GLY A 22 6.37 -10.12 -1.66
N VAL A 23 6.05 -9.84 -0.40
CA VAL A 23 4.95 -8.97 -0.01
C VAL A 23 5.55 -7.71 0.60
N LEU A 24 5.21 -6.57 0.02
CA LEU A 24 5.56 -5.24 0.50
C LEU A 24 4.34 -4.62 1.18
N TYR A 25 4.57 -3.89 2.26
CA TYR A 25 3.51 -3.18 2.97
C TYR A 25 3.62 -1.67 2.71
N GLY A 26 2.52 -1.06 2.29
CA GLY A 26 2.40 0.37 2.03
C GLY A 26 1.09 0.93 2.55
N GLN A 27 0.77 2.18 2.21
CA GLN A 27 -0.51 2.81 2.57
C GLN A 27 -1.25 3.17 1.28
N CYS A 28 -2.49 2.66 1.14
CA CYS A 28 -3.31 2.95 -0.04
C CYS A 28 -3.88 4.38 0.04
N PRO A 29 -4.23 5.02 -1.09
CA PRO A 29 -4.78 6.37 -1.10
C PRO A 29 -6.06 6.53 -0.27
N GLY A 30 -6.85 5.46 -0.09
CA GLY A 30 -8.03 5.46 0.79
C GLY A 30 -7.66 5.61 2.27
N CYS A 31 -6.61 4.90 2.72
CA CYS A 31 -6.10 4.98 4.09
C CYS A 31 -5.12 6.15 4.30
N ASP A 32 -4.48 6.64 3.24
CA ASP A 32 -3.63 7.83 3.25
C ASP A 32 -4.46 9.09 3.53
N LYS A 33 -5.61 9.25 2.86
CA LYS A 33 -6.54 10.35 3.10
C LYS A 33 -7.16 10.35 4.50
N ALA A 34 -7.26 9.21 5.17
CA ALA A 34 -7.71 9.14 6.56
C ALA A 34 -6.71 9.80 7.53
N ARG A 35 -5.46 10.00 7.11
CA ARG A 35 -4.40 10.66 7.88
C ARG A 35 -3.95 12.00 7.29
N CYS A 36 -4.26 12.29 6.03
CA CYS A 36 -4.00 13.59 5.41
C CYS A 36 -5.07 14.65 5.77
N SER A 37 -5.56 14.62 7.02
CA SER A 37 -6.23 15.76 7.66
C SER A 37 -5.27 16.44 8.65
N GLU A 38 -3.98 16.43 8.39
CA GLU A 38 -3.07 17.44 8.95
C GLU A 38 -3.20 18.73 8.13
N GLU A 39 -4.21 19.50 8.52
CA GLU A 39 -4.23 20.96 8.73
C GLU A 39 -3.67 21.92 7.64
N ASN A 40 -4.63 22.73 7.15
CA ASN A 40 -4.52 24.12 6.67
C ASN A 40 -4.26 24.39 5.17
#